data_AF-A0A2P5AN30-F1
#
_entry.id   AF-A0A2P5AN30-F1
#
_cell.length_a   1.000
_cell.length_b   1.000
_cell.length_c   1.000
_cell.angle_alpha   90.00
_cell.angle_beta   90.00
_cell.angle_gamma   90.00
#
_symmetry.space_group_name_H-M   'P 1'
#
loop_
_entity.id
_entity.type
_entity.pdbx_description
1 polymer ?
#
loop_
_entity_poly.entity_id
_entity_poly.type
_entity_poly.pdbx_seq_one_letter_code
_entity_poly.pdbx_strand_id
1 'polypeptide(L)'
;MAEVVAGALLNVLFERLASQEVIDFFKGKKSTVKLGELESELHSAGLLLDDAEEKLIKDPKVRKWLDDLKEAVYDADDLVYKIKTEALRNQQNNSFKTKVKNLLPTSFEKAIKGEIDEIVEKLKYLQKNNPGLRRVEKQELPERLPTPLAKESDVYGRDADKEAIIKLLLSDDASAGDNLSVIPIVGMGGIGKTTLAQLVFDDERIKS
;
A
#
# COMPACT_ATOMS: atom_id res chain seq x y z
N MET A 1 5.79 10.46 -10.72
CA MET A 1 4.95 9.47 -10.00
C MET A 1 5.75 8.84 -8.86
N ALA A 2 6.22 9.61 -7.88
CA ALA A 2 7.16 9.09 -6.87
C ALA A 2 6.67 9.15 -5.41
N GLU A 3 5.44 9.59 -5.15
CA GLU A 3 5.05 9.97 -3.78
C GLU A 3 3.86 9.22 -3.17
N VAL A 4 3.27 8.23 -3.87
CA VAL A 4 2.23 7.29 -3.34
C VAL A 4 2.81 6.28 -2.32
N VAL A 5 4.05 6.48 -1.88
CA VAL A 5 4.80 5.48 -1.10
C VAL A 5 4.39 5.50 0.38
N ALA A 6 4.05 6.67 0.94
CA ALA A 6 3.77 6.79 2.37
C ALA A 6 2.46 6.08 2.77
N GLY A 7 1.38 6.27 2.00
CA GLY A 7 0.10 5.57 2.26
C GLY A 7 0.21 4.05 2.08
N ALA A 8 0.93 3.61 1.05
CA ALA A 8 1.18 2.19 0.84
C ALA A 8 1.99 1.56 1.99
N LEU A 9 3.02 2.26 2.48
CA LEU A 9 3.81 1.80 3.63
C LEU A 9 2.96 1.68 4.91
N LEU A 10 2.10 2.65 5.19
CA LEU A 10 1.20 2.58 6.36
C LEU A 10 0.23 1.40 6.27
N ASN A 11 -0.34 1.12 5.10
CA ASN A 11 -1.22 -0.03 4.92
C ASN A 11 -0.50 -1.35 5.20
N VAL A 12 0.72 -1.51 4.66
CA VAL A 12 1.55 -2.69 4.93
C VAL A 12 1.88 -2.80 6.43
N LEU A 13 2.16 -1.68 7.09
CA LEU A 13 2.43 -1.67 8.52
C LEU A 13 1.19 -2.08 9.34
N PHE A 14 -0.01 -1.64 8.98
CA PHE A 14 -1.25 -2.08 9.66
C PHE A 14 -1.46 -3.59 9.53
N GLU A 15 -1.26 -4.16 8.34
CA GLU A 15 -1.32 -5.61 8.16
C GLU A 15 -0.28 -6.34 9.02
N ARG A 16 0.93 -5.77 9.13
CA ARG A 16 2.01 -6.34 9.95
C ARG A 16 1.74 -6.21 11.45
N LEU A 17 1.15 -5.11 11.92
CA LEU A 17 0.72 -4.93 13.31
C LEU A 17 -0.41 -5.90 13.68
N ALA A 18 -1.28 -6.23 12.72
CA ALA A 18 -2.34 -7.22 12.87
C ALA A 18 -1.86 -8.68 12.73
N SER A 19 -0.55 -8.91 12.55
CA SER A 19 -0.01 -10.27 12.44
C SER A 19 -0.12 -11.04 13.76
N GLN A 20 -0.32 -12.36 13.66
CA GLN A 20 -0.56 -13.23 14.80
C GLN A 20 0.58 -13.17 15.82
N GLU A 21 1.83 -13.08 15.36
CA GLU A 21 3.02 -12.99 16.22
C GLU A 21 2.99 -11.74 17.11
N VAL A 22 2.55 -10.61 16.53
CA VAL A 22 2.44 -9.34 17.24
C VAL A 22 1.27 -9.38 18.22
N ILE A 23 0.10 -9.85 17.78
CA ILE A 23 -1.08 -9.99 18.65
C ILE A 23 -0.77 -10.90 19.84
N ASP A 24 -0.17 -12.07 19.61
CA ASP A 24 0.18 -13.01 20.66
C ASP A 24 1.27 -12.47 21.58
N PHE A 25 2.20 -11.66 21.06
CA PHE A 25 3.20 -10.97 21.88
C PHE A 25 2.54 -10.06 22.91
N PHE A 26 1.49 -9.32 22.54
CA PHE A 26 0.83 -8.38 23.46
C PHE A 26 -0.29 -9.04 24.28
N LYS A 27 -0.84 -10.18 23.86
CA LYS A 27 -1.99 -10.84 24.50
C LYS A 27 -1.82 -11.02 26.02
N GLY A 28 -2.75 -10.46 26.79
CA GLY A 28 -2.77 -10.57 28.26
C GLY A 28 -1.74 -9.71 28.98
N LYS A 29 -1.01 -8.83 28.29
CA LYS A 29 0.00 -7.93 28.88
C LYS A 29 -0.54 -6.51 29.03
N LYS A 30 0.07 -5.72 29.92
CA LYS A 30 -0.23 -4.28 30.05
C LYS A 30 0.12 -3.48 28.79
N SER A 31 1.00 -4.01 27.95
CA SER A 31 1.47 -3.38 26.73
C SER A 31 0.46 -3.45 25.57
N THR A 32 -0.67 -4.16 25.70
CA THR A 32 -1.78 -4.12 24.73
C THR A 32 -2.34 -2.72 24.52
N VAL A 33 -2.49 -1.96 25.60
CA VAL A 33 -3.00 -0.59 25.56
C VAL A 33 -2.09 0.29 24.72
N LYS A 34 -0.77 0.07 24.81
CA LYS A 34 0.21 0.84 24.05
C LYS A 34 0.24 0.49 22.57
N LEU A 35 0.05 -0.78 22.23
CA LEU A 35 -0.08 -1.18 20.83
C LEU A 35 -1.30 -0.50 20.19
N GLY A 36 -2.44 -0.47 20.89
CA GLY A 36 -3.64 0.23 20.42
C GLY A 36 -3.43 1.74 20.31
N GLU A 37 -2.65 2.34 21.22
CA GLU A 37 -2.27 3.75 21.12
C GLU A 37 -1.42 4.02 19.87
N LEU A 38 -0.39 3.20 19.61
CA LEU A 38 0.42 3.29 18.39
C LEU A 38 -0.44 3.17 17.13
N GLU A 39 -1.32 2.17 17.07
CA GLU A 39 -2.24 1.96 15.94
C GLU A 39 -3.15 3.18 15.71
N SER A 40 -3.69 3.74 16.79
CA SER A 40 -4.54 4.93 16.74
C SER A 40 -3.77 6.17 16.24
N GLU A 41 -2.54 6.38 16.69
CA GLU A 41 -1.72 7.52 16.27
C GLU A 41 -1.26 7.38 14.81
N LEU A 42 -0.91 6.17 14.37
CA LEU A 42 -0.60 5.87 12.97
C LEU A 42 -1.82 6.11 12.07
N HIS A 43 -3.00 5.67 12.50
CA HIS A 43 -4.25 5.90 11.75
C HIS A 43 -4.56 7.40 11.65
N SER A 44 -4.45 8.14 12.74
CA SER A 44 -4.64 9.59 12.79
C SER A 44 -3.68 10.34 11.85
N ALA A 45 -2.41 9.92 11.79
CA ALA A 45 -1.44 10.46 10.85
C ALA A 45 -1.76 10.07 9.39
N GLY A 46 -2.26 8.86 9.16
CA GLY A 46 -2.70 8.39 7.84
C GLY A 46 -3.80 9.26 7.22
N LEU A 47 -4.72 9.79 8.03
CA LEU A 47 -5.77 10.71 7.57
C LEU A 47 -5.24 12.05 7.00
N LEU A 48 -3.97 12.39 7.26
CA LEU A 48 -3.34 13.61 6.77
C LEU A 48 -2.57 13.39 5.46
N LEU A 49 -2.37 12.13 5.05
CA LEU A 49 -1.50 11.80 3.92
C LEU A 49 -2.02 12.32 2.59
N ASP A 50 -3.32 12.18 2.31
CA ASP A 50 -3.89 12.60 1.02
C ASP A 50 -3.62 14.10 0.76
N ASP A 51 -3.92 14.94 1.75
CA ASP A 51 -3.68 16.39 1.68
C ASP A 51 -2.17 16.73 1.71
N ALA A 52 -1.35 15.90 2.37
CA ALA A 52 0.11 16.05 2.36
C ALA A 52 0.67 15.79 0.96
N GLU A 53 0.28 14.70 0.30
CA GLU A 53 0.74 14.32 -1.03
C GLU A 53 0.35 15.38 -2.08
N GLU A 54 -0.86 15.94 -2.00
CA GLU A 54 -1.28 17.03 -2.90
C GLU A 54 -0.43 18.31 -2.74
N LYS A 55 -0.05 18.63 -1.49
CA LYS A 55 0.71 19.85 -1.15
C LYS A 55 2.22 19.67 -1.21
N LEU A 56 2.71 18.44 -1.30
CA LEU A 56 4.12 18.07 -1.28
C LEU A 56 4.94 18.78 -2.36
N ILE A 57 4.35 18.97 -3.54
CA ILE A 57 4.97 19.66 -4.67
C ILE A 57 5.17 21.16 -4.37
N LYS A 58 4.34 21.75 -3.50
CA LYS A 58 4.22 23.20 -3.33
C LYS A 58 4.86 23.73 -2.05
N ASP A 59 4.90 22.94 -0.97
CA ASP A 59 5.36 23.39 0.34
C ASP A 59 6.52 22.52 0.90
N PRO A 60 7.75 23.07 1.01
CA PRO A 60 8.88 22.39 1.62
C PRO A 60 8.63 21.94 3.07
N LYS A 61 7.76 22.61 3.82
CA LYS A 61 7.40 22.21 5.20
C LYS A 61 6.62 20.89 5.21
N VAL A 62 5.74 20.69 4.22
CA VAL A 62 5.00 19.43 4.03
C VAL A 62 5.96 18.30 3.70
N ARG A 63 6.97 18.56 2.86
CA ARG A 63 8.02 17.57 2.57
C ARG A 63 8.76 17.14 3.84
N LYS A 64 9.23 18.09 4.64
CA LYS A 64 9.90 17.77 5.91
C LYS A 64 9.00 16.97 6.84
N TRP A 65 7.75 17.40 7.01
CA TRP A 65 6.78 16.69 7.85
C TRP A 65 6.55 15.25 7.37
N LEU A 66 6.46 15.03 6.05
CA LEU A 66 6.26 13.71 5.47
C LEU A 66 7.50 12.81 5.62
N ASP A 67 8.70 13.39 5.51
CA ASP A 67 9.95 12.65 5.75
C ASP A 67 10.06 12.24 7.22
N ASP A 68 9.72 13.12 8.16
CA ASP A 68 9.66 12.80 9.60
C ASP A 68 8.58 11.74 9.90
N LEU A 69 7.43 11.78 9.21
CA LEU A 69 6.40 10.74 9.32
C LEU A 69 6.90 9.38 8.81
N LYS A 70 7.58 9.36 7.66
CA LYS A 70 8.17 8.13 7.12
C LYS A 70 9.17 7.52 8.09
N GLU A 71 10.00 8.33 8.76
CA GLU A 71 10.91 7.86 9.79
C GLU A 71 10.16 7.14 10.92
N ALA A 72 9.08 7.75 11.45
CA ALA A 72 8.26 7.13 12.49
C ALA A 72 7.59 5.82 12.04
N VAL A 73 7.20 5.73 10.77
CA VAL A 73 6.65 4.50 10.17
C VAL A 73 7.73 3.41 10.04
N TYR A 74 8.96 3.76 9.67
CA TYR A 74 10.08 2.82 9.64
C TYR A 74 10.43 2.32 11.05
N ASP A 75 10.47 3.21 12.05
CA ASP A 75 10.70 2.82 13.44
C ASP A 75 9.64 1.80 13.91
N ALA A 76 8.38 1.99 13.52
CA ALA A 76 7.30 1.07 13.83
C ALA A 76 7.42 -0.27 13.07
N ASP A 77 7.85 -0.25 11.82
CA ASP A 77 8.09 -1.49 11.05
C ASP A 77 9.25 -2.31 11.64
N ASP A 78 10.34 -1.62 12.03
CA ASP A 78 11.48 -2.22 12.73
C ASP A 78 11.06 -2.85 14.06
N LEU A 79 10.15 -2.20 14.80
CA LEU A 79 9.58 -2.74 16.03
C LEU A 79 8.81 -4.04 15.76
N VAL A 80 7.98 -4.07 14.72
CA VAL A 80 7.26 -5.30 14.33
C VAL A 80 8.24 -6.41 13.93
N TYR A 81 9.30 -6.08 13.19
CA TYR A 81 10.33 -7.04 12.81
C TYR A 81 11.04 -7.64 14.04
N LYS A 82 11.39 -6.81 15.04
CA LYS A 82 11.98 -7.27 16.31
C LYS A 82 11.06 -8.25 17.05
N ILE A 83 9.76 -7.95 17.13
CA ILE A 83 8.77 -8.82 17.77
C ILE A 83 8.70 -10.18 17.07
N LYS A 84 8.60 -10.18 15.74
CA LYS A 84 8.57 -11.42 14.93
C LYS A 84 9.83 -12.25 15.12
N THR A 85 10.99 -11.61 15.11
CA THR A 85 12.29 -12.26 15.33
C THR A 85 12.36 -12.95 16.69
N GLU A 86 11.92 -12.27 17.76
CA GLU A 86 11.93 -12.85 19.10
C GLU A 86 10.87 -13.95 19.28
N ALA A 87 9.71 -13.81 18.63
CA ALA A 87 8.68 -14.86 18.60
C ALA A 87 9.22 -16.16 17.98
N LEU A 88 9.92 -16.07 16.84
CA LEU A 88 10.57 -17.21 16.19
C LEU A 88 11.65 -17.85 17.08
N ARG A 89 12.48 -17.02 17.72
CA ARG A 89 13.53 -17.51 18.65
C ARG A 89 12.93 -18.30 19.81
N ASN A 90 11.82 -17.85 20.37
CA ASN A 90 11.13 -18.56 21.45
C ASN A 90 10.49 -19.88 21.00
N GLN A 91 9.94 -19.94 19.79
CA GLN A 91 9.43 -21.20 19.23
C GLN A 91 10.55 -22.23 19.08
N GLN A 92 11.71 -21.82 18.58
CA GLN A 92 12.86 -22.71 18.38
C GLN A 92 13.44 -23.22 19.71
N ASN A 93 13.54 -22.36 20.72
CA ASN A 93 14.02 -22.73 22.05
C ASN A 93 13.06 -23.69 22.79
N ASN A 94 11.76 -23.56 22.57
CA ASN A 94 10.75 -24.45 23.15
C ASN A 94 10.74 -25.86 22.53
N SER A 95 11.37 -26.05 21.36
CA SER A 95 11.58 -27.40 20.79
C SER A 95 12.60 -28.24 21.58
N PHE A 96 13.42 -27.62 22.44
CA PHE A 96 14.52 -28.30 23.13
C PHE A 96 14.35 -28.44 24.65
N LYS A 97 13.35 -27.81 25.31
CA LYS A 97 13.16 -27.92 26.77
C LYS A 97 11.69 -27.92 27.22
N THR A 98 11.43 -28.81 28.17
CA THR A 98 10.26 -28.98 29.04
C THR A 98 9.39 -27.74 29.29
N LYS A 99 8.07 -27.87 29.04
CA LYS A 99 6.88 -27.22 29.67
C LYS A 99 7.07 -25.96 30.56
N VAL A 100 7.87 -24.97 30.16
CA VAL A 100 7.85 -23.64 30.76
C VAL A 100 7.20 -22.70 29.74
N LYS A 101 6.01 -22.19 30.10
CA LYS A 101 5.19 -21.29 29.27
C LYS A 101 6.06 -20.16 28.70
N ASN A 102 5.84 -19.87 27.41
CA ASN A 102 6.35 -18.80 26.53
C ASN A 102 6.63 -17.44 27.20
N LEU A 103 7.54 -17.35 28.16
CA LEU A 103 7.88 -16.11 28.82
C LEU A 103 8.96 -15.41 27.99
N LEU A 104 8.55 -14.40 27.22
CA LEU A 104 9.50 -13.44 26.67
C LEU A 104 10.28 -12.79 27.81
N PRO A 105 11.57 -12.47 27.63
CA PRO A 105 12.35 -11.81 28.66
C PRO A 105 11.67 -10.51 29.09
N THR A 106 11.52 -10.29 30.40
CA THR A 106 10.91 -9.05 30.94
C THR A 106 11.68 -7.79 30.52
N SER A 107 12.98 -7.93 30.25
CA SER A 107 13.81 -6.87 29.67
C SER A 107 13.42 -6.52 28.23
N PHE A 108 13.09 -7.52 27.41
CA PHE A 108 12.66 -7.32 26.03
C PHE A 108 11.28 -6.64 25.96
N GLU A 109 10.34 -7.08 26.80
CA GLU A 109 9.03 -6.42 26.89
C GLU A 109 9.16 -4.94 27.32
N LYS A 110 10.05 -4.64 28.27
CA LYS A 110 10.32 -3.26 28.69
C LYS A 110 10.95 -2.43 27.57
N ALA A 111 11.84 -3.02 26.77
CA ALA A 111 12.45 -2.36 25.61
C ALA A 111 11.39 -2.03 24.54
N ILE A 112 10.60 -3.00 24.11
CA ILE A 112 9.49 -2.80 23.16
C ILE A 112 8.52 -1.73 23.68
N LYS A 113 8.21 -1.77 24.97
CA LYS A 113 7.34 -0.78 25.62
C LYS A 113 7.90 0.65 25.55
N GLY A 114 9.22 0.82 25.60
CA GLY A 114 9.90 2.10 25.47
C GLY A 114 9.91 2.59 24.02
N GLU A 115 10.24 1.70 23.08
CA GLU A 115 10.22 2.01 21.65
C GLU A 115 8.81 2.45 21.17
N ILE A 116 7.74 1.80 21.66
CA ILE A 116 6.37 2.25 21.36
C ILE A 116 6.12 3.68 21.87
N ASP A 117 6.56 4.02 23.08
CA ASP A 117 6.38 5.38 23.62
C ASP A 117 7.09 6.40 22.75
N GLU A 118 8.33 6.12 22.36
CA GLU A 118 9.13 7.01 21.51
C GLU A 118 8.44 7.26 20.16
N ILE A 119 7.92 6.21 19.51
CA ILE A 119 7.20 6.33 18.24
C ILE A 119 5.89 7.10 18.42
N VAL A 120 5.11 6.78 19.46
CA VAL A 120 3.85 7.48 19.78
C VAL A 120 4.10 8.97 20.04
N GLU A 121 5.16 9.31 20.78
CA GLU A 121 5.54 10.70 21.03
C GLU A 121 5.94 11.43 19.74
N LYS A 122 6.73 10.79 18.86
CA LYS A 122 7.05 11.33 17.52
C LYS A 122 5.78 11.60 16.72
N LEU A 123 4.85 10.64 16.65
CA LEU A 123 3.59 10.79 15.92
C LEU A 123 2.70 11.91 16.48
N LYS A 124 2.57 12.00 17.81
CA LYS A 124 1.84 13.09 18.47
C LYS A 124 2.47 14.45 18.21
N TYR A 125 3.80 14.53 18.23
CA TYR A 125 4.53 15.74 17.88
C TYR A 125 4.25 16.17 16.43
N LEU A 126 4.24 15.23 15.48
CA LEU A 126 3.93 15.51 14.08
C LEU A 126 2.49 15.98 13.88
N GLN A 127 1.53 15.40 14.59
CA GLN A 127 0.14 15.85 14.53
C GLN A 127 -0.02 17.26 15.09
N LYS A 128 0.66 17.57 16.20
CA LYS A 128 0.61 18.90 16.83
C LYS A 128 1.28 19.98 15.98
N ASN A 129 2.36 19.64 15.29
CA ASN A 129 3.14 20.56 14.45
C ASN A 129 2.86 20.39 12.96
N ASN A 130 1.67 19.90 12.63
CA ASN A 130 1.22 19.72 11.27
C ASN A 130 1.25 21.06 10.50
N PRO A 131 1.83 21.15 9.29
CA PRO A 131 1.94 22.38 8.48
C PRO A 131 0.60 22.91 7.91
N GLY A 132 -0.52 22.65 8.58
CA GLY A 132 -1.86 23.03 8.11
C GLY A 132 -2.51 21.98 7.20
N LEU A 133 -2.12 20.70 7.33
CA LEU A 133 -2.77 19.61 6.62
C LEU A 133 -4.18 19.36 7.15
N ARG A 134 -5.09 19.02 6.25
CA ARG A 134 -6.48 18.69 6.57
C ARG A 134 -6.62 17.18 6.68
N ARG A 135 -7.38 16.73 7.69
CA ARG A 135 -7.78 15.33 7.77
C ARG A 135 -8.82 15.06 6.68
N VAL A 136 -8.53 14.09 5.84
CA VAL A 136 -9.46 13.60 4.83
C VAL A 136 -10.00 12.27 5.35
N GLU A 137 -11.25 12.27 5.82
CA GLU A 137 -11.97 11.01 6.03
C GLU A 137 -12.34 10.49 4.66
N LYS A 138 -11.53 9.56 4.13
CA LYS A 138 -11.72 8.85 2.85
C LYS A 138 -12.61 9.60 1.87
N GLN A 139 -12.04 10.54 1.13
CA GLN A 139 -12.65 10.83 -0.16
C GLN A 139 -12.45 9.56 -0.99
N GLU A 140 -13.56 8.98 -1.46
CA GLU A 140 -13.50 8.06 -2.59
C GLU A 140 -12.63 8.76 -3.64
N LEU A 141 -11.42 8.24 -3.86
CA LEU A 141 -10.57 8.69 -4.96
C LEU A 141 -11.50 8.80 -6.16
N PRO A 142 -11.60 9.96 -6.82
CA PRO A 142 -12.54 10.12 -7.91
C PRO A 142 -12.31 8.94 -8.85
N GLU A 143 -13.34 8.09 -8.94
CA GLU A 143 -13.30 6.89 -9.73
C GLU A 143 -12.78 7.33 -11.10
N ARG A 144 -11.65 6.75 -11.52
CA ARG A 144 -10.94 7.25 -12.68
C ARG A 144 -11.91 7.19 -13.84
N LEU A 145 -12.46 8.36 -14.19
CA LEU A 145 -13.56 8.42 -15.14
C LEU A 145 -13.10 7.69 -16.41
N PRO A 146 -13.91 6.77 -16.95
CA PRO A 146 -13.56 6.10 -18.17
C PRO A 146 -13.19 7.15 -19.21
N THR A 147 -12.04 6.95 -19.87
CA THR A 147 -11.58 7.87 -20.92
C THR A 147 -12.70 8.04 -21.93
N PRO A 148 -13.07 9.29 -22.30
CA PRO A 148 -14.09 9.54 -23.31
C PRO A 148 -13.82 8.69 -24.55
N LEU A 149 -14.89 8.19 -25.19
CA LEU A 149 -14.78 7.40 -26.41
C LEU A 149 -13.90 8.16 -27.41
N ALA A 150 -12.75 7.59 -27.77
CA ALA A 150 -11.88 8.19 -28.77
C ALA A 150 -12.58 8.12 -30.13
N LYS A 151 -12.73 9.25 -30.80
CA LYS A 151 -13.14 9.24 -32.21
C LYS A 151 -11.96 8.73 -33.05
N GLU A 152 -12.21 7.76 -33.92
CA GLU A 152 -11.18 7.19 -34.79
C GLU A 152 -10.48 8.25 -35.65
N SER A 153 -11.19 9.31 -36.05
CA SER A 153 -10.64 10.46 -36.80
C SER A 153 -9.50 11.20 -36.10
N ASP A 154 -9.40 11.08 -34.78
CA ASP A 154 -8.47 11.86 -33.96
C ASP A 154 -7.22 11.04 -33.58
N VAL A 155 -7.13 9.78 -34.02
CA VAL A 155 -6.02 8.88 -33.73
C VAL A 155 -5.19 8.62 -34.98
N TYR A 156 -3.88 8.86 -34.88
CA TYR A 156 -2.95 8.74 -36.00
C TYR A 156 -1.84 7.73 -35.71
N GLY A 157 -1.38 7.02 -36.74
CA GLY A 157 -0.20 6.16 -36.67
C GLY A 157 -0.38 4.87 -35.86
N ARG A 158 -1.63 4.48 -35.59
CA ARG A 158 -1.98 3.26 -34.85
C ARG A 158 -2.62 2.17 -35.72
N ASP A 159 -2.72 2.40 -37.03
CA ASP A 159 -3.39 1.50 -37.97
C ASP A 159 -2.76 0.11 -37.96
N ALA A 160 -1.42 0.03 -38.01
CA ALA A 160 -0.71 -1.24 -37.98
C ALA A 160 -0.92 -2.02 -36.67
N ASP A 161 -0.91 -1.32 -35.53
CA ASP A 161 -1.15 -1.93 -34.22
C ASP A 161 -2.60 -2.44 -34.11
N LYS A 162 -3.57 -1.66 -34.61
CA LYS A 162 -5.00 -1.99 -34.65
C LYS A 162 -5.24 -3.25 -35.47
N GLU A 163 -4.70 -3.31 -36.70
CA GLU A 163 -4.84 -4.46 -37.59
C GLU A 163 -4.19 -5.72 -37.02
N ALA A 164 -3.03 -5.60 -36.36
CA ALA A 164 -2.36 -6.73 -35.72
C ALA A 164 -3.24 -7.35 -34.62
N ILE A 165 -3.87 -6.52 -33.77
CA ILE A 165 -4.76 -7.01 -32.70
C ILE A 165 -6.03 -7.62 -33.29
N ILE A 166 -6.66 -6.99 -34.29
CA ILE A 166 -7.86 -7.53 -34.95
C ILE A 166 -7.57 -8.89 -35.57
N LYS A 167 -6.41 -9.04 -36.21
CA LYS A 167 -6.00 -10.34 -36.74
C LYS A 167 -5.89 -11.39 -35.63
N LEU A 168 -5.29 -11.07 -34.49
CA LEU A 168 -5.21 -12.00 -33.35
C LEU A 168 -6.57 -12.35 -32.76
N LEU A 169 -7.53 -11.42 -32.76
CA LEU A 169 -8.89 -11.65 -32.29
C LEU A 169 -9.71 -12.53 -33.24
N LEU A 170 -9.48 -12.41 -34.55
CA LEU A 170 -10.16 -13.18 -35.60
C LEU A 170 -9.42 -14.48 -35.97
N SER A 171 -8.19 -14.68 -35.49
CA SER A 171 -7.44 -15.91 -35.69
C SER A 171 -8.09 -17.07 -34.95
N ASP A 172 -8.50 -18.08 -35.72
CA ASP A 172 -9.14 -19.30 -35.22
C ASP A 172 -8.10 -20.33 -34.70
N ASP A 173 -7.17 -19.86 -33.86
CA ASP A 173 -6.15 -20.72 -33.22
C ASP A 173 -6.73 -21.52 -32.04
N ALA A 174 -8.04 -21.40 -31.79
CA ALA A 174 -8.76 -22.18 -30.79
C ALA A 174 -9.01 -23.60 -31.32
N SER A 175 -7.98 -24.44 -31.27
CA SER A 175 -8.18 -25.88 -31.31
C SER A 175 -9.12 -26.28 -30.16
N ALA A 176 -10.39 -26.54 -30.49
CA ALA A 176 -11.38 -27.29 -29.73
C ALA A 176 -11.13 -27.35 -28.20
N GLY A 177 -11.48 -26.29 -27.48
CA GLY A 177 -11.43 -26.25 -26.03
C GLY A 177 -11.75 -24.86 -25.50
N ASP A 178 -12.46 -24.81 -24.38
CA ASP A 178 -13.02 -23.64 -23.67
C ASP A 178 -11.91 -22.75 -23.05
N ASN A 179 -10.93 -22.34 -23.86
CA ASN A 179 -9.71 -21.69 -23.43
C ASN A 179 -9.82 -20.17 -23.60
N LEU A 180 -9.74 -19.45 -22.48
CA LEU A 180 -9.68 -17.99 -22.44
C LEU A 180 -8.42 -17.49 -23.19
N SER A 181 -8.61 -16.71 -24.25
CA SER A 181 -7.53 -16.00 -24.95
C SER A 181 -7.34 -14.59 -24.40
N VAL A 182 -6.09 -14.16 -24.21
CA VAL A 182 -5.72 -12.86 -23.64
C VAL A 182 -4.68 -12.18 -24.52
N ILE A 183 -4.93 -10.92 -24.91
CA ILE A 183 -4.00 -10.07 -25.68
C ILE A 183 -3.54 -8.90 -24.81
N PRO A 184 -2.32 -8.93 -24.24
CA PRO A 184 -1.83 -7.84 -23.39
C PRO A 184 -1.29 -6.65 -24.21
N ILE A 185 -1.72 -5.42 -23.88
CA ILE A 185 -1.16 -4.17 -24.42
C ILE A 185 -0.28 -3.51 -23.35
N VAL A 186 1.04 -3.45 -23.59
CA VAL A 186 2.03 -2.98 -22.61
C VAL A 186 2.75 -1.73 -23.13
N GLY A 187 3.07 -0.81 -22.22
CA GLY A 187 3.77 0.44 -22.55
C GLY A 187 3.65 1.48 -21.45
N MET A 188 4.44 2.55 -21.54
CA MET A 188 4.44 3.66 -20.57
C MET A 188 3.08 4.36 -20.45
N GLY A 189 2.86 5.08 -19.35
CA GLY A 189 1.65 5.89 -19.14
C GLY A 189 1.50 6.98 -20.22
N GLY A 190 0.28 7.27 -20.65
CA GLY A 190 0.01 8.31 -21.65
C GLY A 190 0.29 7.94 -23.12
N ILE A 191 0.84 6.74 -23.39
CA ILE A 191 1.19 6.33 -24.77
C ILE A 191 -0.02 5.95 -25.65
N GLY A 192 -1.24 5.99 -25.11
CA GLY A 192 -2.47 5.67 -25.86
C GLY A 192 -2.90 4.19 -25.87
N LYS A 193 -2.49 3.39 -24.87
CA LYS A 193 -2.89 1.96 -24.77
C LYS A 193 -4.41 1.78 -24.72
N THR A 194 -5.07 2.52 -23.84
CA THR A 194 -6.53 2.49 -23.69
C THR A 194 -7.23 2.98 -24.95
N THR A 195 -6.66 3.99 -25.62
CA THR A 195 -7.15 4.50 -26.92
C THR A 195 -7.09 3.41 -27.99
N LEU A 196 -5.97 2.68 -28.10
CA LEU A 196 -5.84 1.58 -29.05
C LEU A 196 -6.84 0.44 -28.76
N ALA A 197 -7.03 0.08 -27.48
CA ALA A 197 -8.01 -0.92 -27.10
C ALA A 197 -9.44 -0.51 -27.47
N GLN A 198 -9.81 0.77 -27.26
CA GLN A 198 -11.10 1.31 -27.66
C GLN A 198 -11.29 1.25 -29.19
N LEU A 199 -10.27 1.64 -29.97
CA LEU A 199 -10.35 1.57 -31.45
C LEU A 199 -10.58 0.15 -31.97
N VAL A 200 -9.97 -0.86 -31.34
CA VAL A 200 -10.17 -2.26 -31.73
C VAL A 200 -11.57 -2.74 -31.31
N PHE A 201 -11.99 -2.42 -30.08
CA PHE A 201 -13.32 -2.79 -29.59
C PHE A 201 -14.45 -2.16 -30.42
N ASP A 202 -14.24 -0.94 -30.89
CA ASP A 202 -15.22 -0.21 -31.68
C ASP A 202 -15.24 -0.57 -33.17
N ASP A 203 -14.29 -1.38 -33.65
CA ASP A 203 -14.17 -1.78 -35.05
C ASP A 203 -15.37 -2.64 -35.49
N GLU A 204 -15.92 -2.32 -36.67
CA GLU A 204 -17.09 -3.01 -37.22
C GLU A 204 -16.87 -4.51 -37.45
N ARG A 205 -15.62 -4.96 -37.66
CA ARG A 205 -15.30 -6.39 -37.84
C ARG A 205 -15.40 -7.19 -36.55
N ILE A 206 -15.35 -6.51 -35.40
CA ILE A 206 -15.43 -7.13 -34.07
C ILE A 206 -16.86 -6.99 -33.50
N LYS A 207 -17.58 -5.93 -33.87
CA LYS A 207 -18.98 -5.72 -33.47
C LYS A 207 -19.88 -6.73 -34.20
N SER A 208 -20.60 -7.54 -33.41
CA SER A 208 -21.63 -8.47 -33.89
C SER A 208 -22.98 -7.79 -34.10
#